data_AF-A0A3S4JVY6-F1
#
_entry.id   AF-A0A3S4JVY6-F1
#
_cell.length_a   1.000
_cell.length_b   1.000
_cell.length_c   1.000
_cell.angle_alpha   90.00
_cell.angle_beta   90.00
_cell.angle_gamma   90.00
#
_symmetry.space_group_name_H-M   'P 1'
#
loop_
_entity.id
_entity.type
_entity.pdbx_description
1 polymer ?
#
loop_
_entity_poly.entity_id
_entity_poly.type
_entity_poly.pdbx_seq_one_letter_code
_entity_poly.pdbx_strand_id
1 'polypeptide(L)'
;MSEVAKRLGPDVHQRFTEGRTQEQWLQYLYAKMLAKDPELPGYDELKKMGIYKRKDPNGHFVAYKKFREDPQANPLKTPSGKIEIYSSRLAKIAQTWELEKGDVISPLPIYASTFEGWDDPKRSVFPLQLFGFHYKSRTHSSYGNIDVLKSACRQEVWINPVDAQKRGIANGDMVRVFNDRGEVRIPAKVTPRILPGVSAMGQGAWHDADMSGDRIDHGACVNTLTTQRPSPLAKGNPQHTNLVEIEKV
;
A
#
# COMPACT_ATOMS: atom_id res chain seq x y z
N MET A 1 26.09 -7.21 0.95
CA MET A 1 26.60 -6.35 2.04
C MET A 1 27.89 -6.85 2.68
N SER A 2 28.17 -8.17 2.72
CA SER A 2 29.46 -8.70 3.24
C SER A 2 30.69 -8.08 2.57
N GLU A 3 30.67 -7.90 1.24
CA GLU A 3 31.76 -7.22 0.51
C GLU A 3 31.97 -5.75 0.91
N VAL A 4 30.89 -5.04 1.28
CA VAL A 4 31.00 -3.68 1.82
C VAL A 4 31.65 -3.73 3.20
N ALA A 5 31.18 -4.64 4.07
CA ALA A 5 31.76 -4.83 5.40
C ALA A 5 33.25 -5.22 5.34
N LYS A 6 33.66 -6.02 4.34
CA LYS A 6 35.06 -6.37 4.07
C LYS A 6 35.92 -5.15 3.75
N ARG A 7 35.41 -4.22 2.94
CA ARG A 7 36.10 -2.96 2.61
C ARG A 7 36.19 -2.00 3.79
N LEU A 8 35.26 -2.09 4.75
CA LEU A 8 35.27 -1.30 5.99
C LEU A 8 36.24 -1.85 7.06
N GLY A 9 36.86 -3.00 6.83
CA GLY A 9 37.90 -3.58 7.68
C GLY A 9 37.56 -4.98 8.20
N PRO A 10 38.59 -5.77 8.60
CA PRO A 10 38.42 -7.16 9.03
C PRO A 10 37.52 -7.30 10.26
N ASP A 11 37.63 -6.38 11.23
CA ASP A 11 36.80 -6.40 12.44
C ASP A 11 35.31 -6.16 12.13
N VAL A 12 35.01 -5.23 11.20
CA VAL A 12 33.64 -4.94 10.76
C VAL A 12 33.07 -6.14 10.00
N HIS A 13 33.85 -6.72 9.10
CA HIS A 13 33.47 -7.93 8.37
C HIS A 13 33.17 -9.09 9.31
N GLN A 14 34.02 -9.32 10.31
CA GLN A 14 33.83 -10.39 11.28
C GLN A 14 32.57 -10.15 12.12
N ARG A 15 32.35 -8.93 12.62
CA ARG A 15 31.14 -8.60 13.39
C ARG A 15 29.87 -8.68 12.56
N PHE A 16 29.93 -8.31 11.28
CA PHE A 16 28.79 -8.35 10.37
C PHE A 16 28.41 -9.78 9.97
N THR A 17 29.40 -10.60 9.63
CA THR A 17 29.16 -11.99 9.18
C THR A 17 29.05 -12.98 10.32
N GLU A 18 29.57 -12.63 11.50
CA GLU A 18 29.84 -13.52 12.63
C GLU A 18 30.67 -14.75 12.23
N GLY A 19 31.50 -14.61 11.19
CA GLY A 19 32.27 -15.71 10.61
C GLY A 19 31.42 -16.77 9.90
N ARG A 20 30.12 -16.52 9.66
CA ARG A 20 29.21 -17.46 9.00
C ARG A 20 28.98 -17.11 7.53
N THR A 21 29.00 -18.14 6.68
CA THR A 21 28.47 -18.08 5.32
C THR A 21 26.94 -18.03 5.33
N GLN A 22 26.33 -17.76 4.17
CA GLN A 22 24.87 -17.81 4.02
C GLN A 22 24.30 -19.19 4.41
N GLU A 23 24.94 -20.29 4.02
CA GLU A 23 24.47 -21.64 4.38
C GLU A 23 24.60 -21.92 5.89
N GLN A 24 25.68 -21.47 6.52
CA GLN A 24 25.85 -21.58 7.97
C GLN A 24 24.83 -20.73 8.74
N TRP A 25 24.43 -19.57 8.20
CA TRP A 25 23.32 -18.79 8.73
C TRP A 25 21.99 -19.53 8.65
N LEU A 26 21.70 -20.20 7.53
CA LEU A 26 20.49 -21.02 7.39
C LEU A 26 20.47 -22.17 8.40
N GLN A 27 21.56 -22.91 8.54
CA GLN A 27 21.68 -23.99 9.53
C GLN A 27 21.50 -23.47 10.96
N TYR A 28 22.13 -22.35 11.31
CA TYR A 28 22.01 -21.74 12.63
C TYR A 28 20.58 -21.30 12.96
N LEU A 29 19.91 -20.62 12.04
CA LEU A 29 18.52 -20.19 12.21
C LEU A 29 17.56 -21.38 12.25
N TYR A 30 17.82 -22.41 11.45
CA TYR A 30 17.04 -23.64 11.48
C TYR A 30 17.19 -24.39 12.80
N ALA A 31 18.41 -24.53 13.32
CA ALA A 31 18.65 -25.14 14.63
C ALA A 31 17.89 -24.41 15.76
N LYS A 32 17.81 -23.06 15.70
CA LYS A 32 16.97 -22.28 16.63
C LYS A 32 15.47 -22.56 16.47
N MET A 33 15.01 -22.83 15.26
CA MET A 33 13.62 -23.19 14.99
C MET A 33 13.32 -24.59 15.53
N LEU A 34 14.17 -25.57 15.23
CA LEU A 34 14.07 -26.95 15.68
C LEU A 34 14.09 -27.06 17.22
N ALA A 35 14.90 -26.25 17.89
CA ALA A 35 14.92 -26.18 19.35
C ALA A 35 13.59 -25.69 19.96
N LYS A 36 12.80 -24.91 19.22
CA LYS A 36 11.47 -24.42 19.64
C LYS A 36 10.34 -25.37 19.23
N ASP A 37 10.54 -26.13 18.17
CA ASP A 37 9.57 -27.07 17.61
C ASP A 37 10.28 -28.37 17.21
N PRO A 38 10.45 -29.32 18.15
CA PRO A 38 11.19 -30.57 17.92
C PRO A 38 10.52 -31.52 16.90
N GLU A 39 9.29 -31.24 16.47
CA GLU A 39 8.58 -32.02 15.44
C GLU A 39 9.07 -31.69 14.02
N LEU A 40 9.84 -30.63 13.85
CA LEU A 40 10.42 -30.28 12.56
C LEU A 40 11.46 -31.34 12.14
N PRO A 41 11.57 -31.63 10.83
CA PRO A 41 12.58 -32.57 10.33
C PRO A 41 14.01 -32.08 10.61
N GLY A 42 15.00 -32.96 10.44
CA GLY A 42 16.39 -32.50 10.45
C GLY A 42 16.67 -31.52 9.31
N TYR A 43 17.68 -30.64 9.43
CA TYR A 43 17.99 -29.65 8.39
C TYR A 43 18.22 -30.28 7.00
N ASP A 44 19.03 -31.34 6.97
CA ASP A 44 19.35 -32.05 5.72
C ASP A 44 18.14 -32.79 5.14
N GLU A 45 17.25 -33.26 6.01
CA GLU A 45 16.00 -33.89 5.60
C GLU A 45 15.04 -32.84 5.02
N LEU A 46 14.86 -31.69 5.68
CA LEU A 46 14.07 -30.58 5.15
C LEU A 46 14.59 -30.13 3.78
N LYS A 47 15.91 -30.00 3.63
CA LYS A 47 16.54 -29.60 2.37
C LYS A 47 16.23 -30.59 1.24
N LYS A 48 16.18 -31.89 1.53
CA LYS A 48 15.77 -32.94 0.57
C LYS A 48 14.27 -32.91 0.25
N MET A 49 13.44 -32.64 1.25
CA MET A 49 11.98 -32.55 1.08
C MET A 49 11.56 -31.29 0.28
N GLY A 50 12.30 -30.20 0.43
CA GLY A 50 12.01 -28.88 -0.15
C GLY A 50 10.88 -28.12 0.56
N ILE A 51 9.76 -28.79 0.82
CA ILE A 51 8.60 -28.19 1.51
C ILE A 51 8.10 -29.14 2.60
N TYR A 52 8.10 -28.66 3.84
CA TYR A 52 7.43 -29.31 4.97
C TYR A 52 6.05 -28.68 5.20
N LYS A 53 5.00 -29.51 5.27
CA LYS A 53 3.62 -29.07 5.52
C LYS A 53 3.09 -29.75 6.77
N ARG A 54 2.57 -28.97 7.71
CA ARG A 54 1.87 -29.45 8.91
C ARG A 54 0.47 -28.83 8.96
N LYS A 55 -0.50 -29.59 9.44
CA LYS A 55 -1.84 -29.07 9.77
C LYS A 55 -1.78 -28.48 11.18
N ASP A 56 -2.35 -27.30 11.40
CA ASP A 56 -2.41 -26.72 12.74
C ASP A 56 -3.11 -27.70 13.70
N PRO A 57 -2.44 -28.18 14.75
CA PRO A 57 -3.02 -29.13 15.70
C PRO A 57 -4.20 -28.52 16.46
N ASN A 58 -4.27 -27.19 16.58
CA ASN A 58 -5.35 -26.49 17.28
C ASN A 58 -6.59 -26.29 16.38
N GLY A 59 -6.52 -26.67 15.11
CA GLY A 59 -7.63 -26.55 14.17
C GLY A 59 -8.02 -25.10 13.88
N HIS A 60 -9.32 -24.82 13.87
CA HIS A 60 -9.84 -23.51 13.48
C HIS A 60 -9.77 -22.51 14.64
N PHE A 61 -9.10 -21.39 14.41
CA PHE A 61 -9.07 -20.28 15.36
C PHE A 61 -10.20 -19.29 15.11
N VAL A 62 -11.01 -19.00 16.14
CA VAL A 62 -12.08 -17.99 16.09
C VAL A 62 -11.62 -16.73 16.80
N ALA A 63 -11.32 -15.67 16.04
CA ALA A 63 -10.88 -14.39 16.58
C ALA A 63 -11.90 -13.81 17.58
N TYR A 64 -11.41 -13.22 18.67
CA TYR A 64 -12.20 -12.59 19.74
C TYR A 64 -13.19 -13.50 20.49
N LYS A 65 -13.21 -14.82 20.26
CA LYS A 65 -14.11 -15.76 20.96
C LYS A 65 -14.00 -15.63 22.49
N LYS A 66 -12.79 -15.67 23.03
CA LYS A 66 -12.55 -15.55 24.48
C LYS A 66 -13.07 -14.22 25.06
N PHE A 67 -12.82 -13.10 24.37
CA PHE A 67 -13.34 -11.79 24.80
C PHE A 67 -14.87 -11.73 24.76
N ARG A 68 -15.50 -12.38 23.76
CA ARG A 68 -16.96 -12.48 23.68
C ARG A 68 -17.55 -13.35 24.79
N GLU A 69 -16.89 -14.46 25.12
CA GLU A 69 -17.35 -15.41 26.15
C GLU A 69 -17.16 -14.85 27.56
N ASP A 70 -16.01 -14.24 27.84
CA ASP A 70 -15.72 -13.61 29.13
C ASP A 70 -14.79 -12.38 28.93
N PRO A 71 -15.38 -11.17 28.80
CA PRO A 71 -14.61 -9.95 28.59
C PRO A 71 -13.88 -9.46 29.85
N GLN A 72 -14.26 -9.92 31.05
CA GLN A 72 -13.58 -9.54 32.29
C GLN A 72 -12.28 -10.35 32.44
N ALA A 73 -12.32 -11.66 32.15
CA ALA A 73 -11.14 -12.51 32.17
C ALA A 73 -10.24 -12.32 30.94
N ASN A 74 -10.79 -11.86 29.81
CA ASN A 74 -10.06 -11.69 28.55
C ASN A 74 -10.19 -10.26 27.98
N PRO A 75 -9.84 -9.20 28.73
CA PRO A 75 -10.05 -7.82 28.32
C PRO A 75 -9.21 -7.47 27.08
N LEU A 76 -9.70 -6.51 26.29
CA LEU A 76 -8.92 -5.90 25.21
C LEU A 76 -7.80 -5.02 25.78
N LYS A 77 -6.81 -4.69 24.94
CA LYS A 77 -5.68 -3.81 25.31
C LYS A 77 -6.03 -2.32 25.34
N THR A 78 -7.31 -1.98 25.47
CA THR A 78 -7.80 -0.60 25.59
C THR A 78 -7.81 -0.17 27.06
N PRO A 79 -7.81 1.15 27.36
CA PRO A 79 -7.92 1.64 28.74
C PRO A 79 -9.09 1.05 29.53
N SER A 80 -10.25 0.86 28.89
CA SER A 80 -11.44 0.27 29.51
C SER A 80 -11.50 -1.26 29.52
N GLY A 81 -10.57 -1.93 28.83
CA GLY A 81 -10.65 -3.37 28.56
C GLY A 81 -11.74 -3.78 27.54
N LYS A 82 -12.45 -2.81 26.94
CA LYS A 82 -13.58 -3.00 26.02
C LYS A 82 -13.33 -2.37 24.65
N ILE A 83 -14.25 -2.59 23.71
CA ILE A 83 -14.29 -1.79 22.47
C ILE A 83 -14.76 -0.38 22.84
N GLU A 84 -13.93 0.62 22.58
CA GLU A 84 -14.21 2.01 22.92
C GLU A 84 -14.88 2.73 21.76
N ILE A 85 -16.21 2.90 21.85
CA ILE A 85 -16.95 3.76 20.91
C ILE A 85 -16.50 5.22 21.07
N TYR A 86 -16.37 5.68 22.32
CA TYR A 86 -15.73 6.93 22.69
C TYR A 86 -14.34 6.64 23.25
N SER A 87 -13.28 7.21 22.66
CA SER A 87 -11.92 7.04 23.15
C SER A 87 -11.44 8.24 23.98
N SER A 88 -11.22 8.02 25.27
CA SER A 88 -10.66 9.03 26.18
C SER A 88 -9.25 9.47 25.77
N ARG A 89 -8.46 8.56 25.18
CA ARG A 89 -7.14 8.87 24.62
C ARG A 89 -7.24 9.84 23.46
N LEU A 90 -8.16 9.61 22.53
CA LEU A 90 -8.40 10.53 21.41
C LEU A 90 -8.99 11.86 21.88
N ALA A 91 -9.83 11.86 22.91
CA ALA A 91 -10.36 13.10 23.51
C ALA A 91 -9.22 13.99 24.04
N LYS A 92 -8.26 13.39 24.77
CA LYS A 92 -7.08 14.11 25.25
C LYS A 92 -6.23 14.64 24.08
N ILE A 93 -6.00 13.82 23.05
CA ILE A 93 -5.25 14.24 21.86
C ILE A 93 -5.94 15.43 21.18
N ALA A 94 -7.25 15.33 20.92
CA ALA A 94 -8.02 16.39 20.28
C ALA A 94 -8.00 17.72 21.06
N GLN A 95 -7.87 17.67 22.40
CA GLN A 95 -7.78 18.86 23.24
C GLN A 95 -6.36 19.46 23.33
N THR A 96 -5.32 18.65 23.11
CA THR A 96 -3.94 19.04 23.45
C THR A 96 -3.02 19.19 22.25
N TRP A 97 -3.37 18.60 21.10
CA TRP A 97 -2.58 18.72 19.89
C TRP A 97 -3.01 19.93 19.09
N GLU A 98 -2.03 20.67 18.59
CA GLU A 98 -2.25 21.65 17.53
C GLU A 98 -2.35 20.91 16.20
N LEU A 99 -3.46 21.12 15.49
CA LEU A 99 -3.74 20.48 14.20
C LEU A 99 -3.65 21.51 13.07
N GLU A 100 -3.25 21.04 11.88
CA GLU A 100 -3.32 21.87 10.69
C GLU A 100 -4.78 22.22 10.36
N LYS A 101 -4.96 23.31 9.60
CA LYS A 101 -6.29 23.71 9.12
C LYS A 101 -6.94 22.57 8.34
N GLY A 102 -8.14 22.18 8.75
CA GLY A 102 -8.94 21.12 8.13
C GLY A 102 -8.69 19.72 8.70
N ASP A 103 -7.66 19.53 9.53
CA ASP A 103 -7.46 18.27 10.23
C ASP A 103 -8.40 18.13 11.42
N VAL A 104 -8.91 16.90 11.59
CA VAL A 104 -9.84 16.56 12.67
C VAL A 104 -9.38 15.28 13.35
N ILE A 105 -9.26 15.33 14.67
CA ILE A 105 -9.18 14.15 15.53
C ILE A 105 -10.38 14.20 16.47
N SER A 106 -11.19 13.14 16.46
CA SER A 106 -12.40 13.05 17.28
C SER A 106 -12.36 11.80 18.16
N PRO A 107 -12.86 11.89 19.41
CA PRO A 107 -13.02 10.71 20.27
C PRO A 107 -14.14 9.77 19.81
N LEU A 108 -15.01 10.23 18.91
CA LEU A 108 -16.08 9.45 18.28
C LEU A 108 -15.87 9.34 16.77
N PRO A 109 -16.32 8.25 16.12
CA PRO A 109 -16.42 8.19 14.67
C PRO A 109 -17.39 9.26 14.16
N ILE A 110 -16.89 10.20 13.37
CA ILE A 110 -17.67 11.26 12.73
C ILE A 110 -17.33 11.34 11.25
N TYR A 111 -18.21 11.96 10.47
CA TYR A 111 -17.83 12.43 9.14
C TYR A 111 -16.90 13.63 9.29
N ALA A 112 -15.71 13.52 8.72
CA ALA A 112 -14.78 14.63 8.57
C ALA A 112 -14.50 14.80 7.08
N SER A 113 -14.83 15.99 6.56
CA SER A 113 -14.35 16.39 5.23
C SER A 113 -12.82 16.38 5.22
N THR A 114 -12.23 16.10 4.06
CA THR A 114 -10.78 16.00 3.89
C THR A 114 -10.37 16.68 2.59
N PHE A 115 -9.11 17.10 2.53
CA PHE A 115 -8.47 17.56 1.31
C PHE A 115 -8.72 16.59 0.16
N GLU A 116 -8.97 17.14 -1.03
CA GLU A 116 -9.24 16.38 -2.25
C GLU A 116 -10.38 15.35 -2.12
N GLY A 117 -11.27 15.61 -1.17
CA GLY A 117 -12.50 14.85 -0.93
C GLY A 117 -13.64 15.23 -1.87
N TRP A 118 -14.82 14.74 -1.53
CA TRP A 118 -16.04 14.97 -2.34
C TRP A 118 -16.52 16.42 -2.34
N ASP A 119 -16.30 17.16 -1.26
CA ASP A 119 -16.73 18.54 -1.06
C ASP A 119 -15.58 19.55 -1.20
N ASP A 120 -14.41 19.11 -1.64
CA ASP A 120 -13.27 20.00 -1.86
C ASP A 120 -13.54 20.93 -3.06
N PRO A 121 -13.40 22.27 -2.90
CA PRO A 121 -13.60 23.23 -4.00
C PRO A 121 -12.76 22.95 -5.24
N LYS A 122 -11.59 22.31 -5.09
CA LYS A 122 -10.69 21.95 -6.19
C LYS A 122 -11.33 20.99 -7.19
N ARG A 123 -12.44 20.33 -6.84
CA ARG A 123 -13.26 19.54 -7.77
C ARG A 123 -13.81 20.34 -8.95
N SER A 124 -13.93 21.67 -8.83
CA SER A 124 -14.33 22.50 -9.97
C SER A 124 -13.26 22.55 -11.08
N VAL A 125 -12.01 22.26 -10.74
CA VAL A 125 -10.86 22.22 -11.65
C VAL A 125 -10.49 20.78 -12.00
N PHE A 126 -10.50 19.88 -11.02
CA PHE A 126 -10.15 18.47 -11.16
C PHE A 126 -11.33 17.60 -10.68
N PRO A 127 -12.33 17.35 -11.54
CA PRO A 127 -13.62 16.83 -11.11
C PRO A 127 -13.63 15.32 -10.80
N LEU A 128 -12.60 14.58 -11.21
CA LEU A 128 -12.55 13.12 -11.07
C LEU A 128 -11.81 12.72 -9.80
N GLN A 129 -12.45 11.87 -8.98
CA GLN A 129 -11.78 11.24 -7.85
C GLN A 129 -10.93 10.07 -8.33
N LEU A 130 -9.62 10.12 -8.15
CA LEU A 130 -8.69 9.05 -8.49
C LEU A 130 -8.22 8.28 -7.25
N PHE A 131 -8.37 6.96 -7.28
CA PHE A 131 -7.75 6.06 -6.31
C PHE A 131 -6.86 5.02 -7.00
N GLY A 132 -5.77 4.65 -6.33
CA GLY A 132 -4.93 3.53 -6.76
C GLY A 132 -5.48 2.18 -6.25
N PHE A 133 -5.20 1.09 -6.95
CA PHE A 133 -5.42 -0.27 -6.45
C PHE A 133 -4.20 -1.18 -6.66
N HIS A 134 -4.07 -2.20 -5.81
CA HIS A 134 -3.03 -3.22 -5.99
C HIS A 134 -3.28 -3.97 -7.29
N TYR A 135 -2.27 -3.96 -8.16
CA TYR A 135 -2.43 -4.36 -9.55
C TYR A 135 -2.23 -5.86 -9.73
N LYS A 136 -3.02 -6.48 -10.61
CA LYS A 136 -3.10 -7.95 -10.72
C LYS A 136 -1.80 -8.60 -11.21
N SER A 137 -1.05 -7.94 -12.09
CA SER A 137 0.11 -8.54 -12.77
C SER A 137 1.45 -8.31 -12.08
N ARG A 138 1.47 -7.74 -10.87
CA ARG A 138 2.70 -7.36 -10.17
C ARG A 138 2.49 -7.30 -8.66
N THR A 139 3.55 -7.58 -7.90
CA THR A 139 3.54 -7.46 -6.43
C THR A 139 4.27 -6.19 -6.06
N HIS A 140 3.51 -5.10 -5.88
CA HIS A 140 4.10 -3.75 -5.95
C HIS A 140 4.96 -3.65 -7.23
N SER A 141 6.06 -2.90 -7.24
CA SER A 141 6.86 -2.71 -8.47
C SER A 141 7.54 -3.99 -9.00
N SER A 142 7.58 -5.08 -8.22
CA SER A 142 8.16 -6.36 -8.64
C SER A 142 7.38 -6.96 -9.80
N TYR A 143 8.12 -7.55 -10.75
CA TYR A 143 7.61 -8.11 -12.02
C TYR A 143 7.11 -7.08 -13.03
N GLY A 144 7.22 -5.78 -12.73
CA GLY A 144 6.86 -4.68 -13.64
C GLY A 144 7.70 -4.62 -14.92
N ASN A 145 8.76 -5.43 -15.03
CA ASN A 145 9.62 -5.56 -16.22
C ASN A 145 9.30 -6.80 -17.08
N ILE A 146 8.32 -7.63 -16.73
CA ILE A 146 8.02 -8.87 -17.45
C ILE A 146 7.01 -8.59 -18.57
N ASP A 147 7.43 -8.73 -19.83
CA ASP A 147 6.65 -8.35 -21.01
C ASP A 147 5.33 -9.11 -21.16
N VAL A 148 5.33 -10.42 -20.89
CA VAL A 148 4.10 -11.23 -20.96
C VAL A 148 3.07 -10.76 -19.93
N LEU A 149 3.50 -10.32 -18.74
CA LEU A 149 2.63 -9.81 -17.70
C LEU A 149 2.08 -8.41 -18.03
N LYS A 150 2.92 -7.53 -18.60
CA LYS A 150 2.49 -6.23 -19.15
C LYS A 150 1.46 -6.38 -20.25
N SER A 151 1.65 -7.38 -21.13
CA SER A 151 0.75 -7.63 -22.26
C SER A 151 -0.59 -8.22 -21.81
N ALA A 152 -0.57 -9.15 -20.83
CA ALA A 152 -1.77 -9.79 -20.31
C ALA A 152 -2.61 -8.87 -19.41
N CYS A 153 -1.99 -7.91 -18.73
CA CYS A 153 -2.66 -6.92 -17.89
C CYS A 153 -2.00 -5.56 -18.10
N ARG A 154 -2.54 -4.81 -19.07
CA ARG A 154 -2.03 -3.50 -19.47
C ARG A 154 -2.34 -2.43 -18.44
N GLN A 155 -1.34 -1.62 -18.11
CA GLN A 155 -1.51 -0.44 -17.27
C GLN A 155 -2.46 0.53 -17.99
N GLU A 156 -3.61 0.77 -17.37
CA GLU A 156 -4.70 1.57 -17.93
C GLU A 156 -5.31 2.46 -16.84
N VAL A 157 -5.84 3.63 -17.23
CA VAL A 157 -6.70 4.43 -16.35
C VAL A 157 -8.16 4.05 -16.60
N TRP A 158 -8.87 3.70 -15.55
CA TRP A 158 -10.28 3.33 -15.66
C TRP A 158 -11.12 4.59 -15.64
N ILE A 159 -12.04 4.72 -16.59
CA ILE A 159 -12.97 5.84 -16.67
C ILE A 159 -14.37 5.33 -17.01
N ASN A 160 -15.39 5.89 -16.37
CA ASN A 160 -16.78 5.54 -16.64
C ASN A 160 -17.19 6.01 -18.06
N PRO A 161 -18.04 5.27 -18.81
CA PRO A 161 -18.52 5.69 -20.12
C PRO A 161 -19.14 7.09 -20.16
N VAL A 162 -19.87 7.51 -19.12
CA VAL A 162 -20.47 8.85 -19.03
C VAL A 162 -19.40 9.94 -19.01
N ASP A 163 -18.32 9.74 -18.27
CA ASP A 163 -17.24 10.72 -18.17
C ASP A 163 -16.33 10.71 -19.40
N ALA A 164 -16.10 9.53 -19.96
CA ALA A 164 -15.35 9.35 -21.20
C ALA A 164 -16.06 10.03 -22.38
N GLN A 165 -17.38 9.85 -22.52
CA GLN A 165 -18.18 10.47 -23.56
C GLN A 165 -18.11 12.00 -23.51
N LYS A 166 -18.24 12.60 -22.30
CA LYS A 166 -18.11 14.06 -22.11
C LYS A 166 -16.75 14.61 -22.56
N ARG A 167 -15.72 13.76 -22.56
CA ARG A 167 -14.32 14.10 -22.90
C ARG A 167 -13.89 13.64 -24.29
N GLY A 168 -14.79 13.01 -25.06
CA GLY A 168 -14.43 12.44 -26.38
C GLY A 168 -13.41 11.31 -26.31
N ILE A 169 -13.36 10.57 -25.20
CA ILE A 169 -12.40 9.46 -24.97
C ILE A 169 -13.05 8.12 -25.35
N ALA A 170 -12.41 7.39 -26.26
CA ALA A 170 -12.74 6.00 -26.58
C ALA A 170 -11.85 5.02 -25.79
N ASN A 171 -12.28 3.76 -25.73
CA ASN A 171 -11.46 2.72 -25.09
C ASN A 171 -10.15 2.50 -25.86
N GLY A 172 -9.03 2.53 -25.16
CA GLY A 172 -7.69 2.39 -25.71
C GLY A 172 -7.06 3.69 -26.19
N ASP A 173 -7.81 4.80 -26.19
CA ASP A 173 -7.24 6.11 -26.49
C ASP A 173 -6.13 6.45 -25.49
N MET A 174 -5.08 7.08 -25.99
CA MET A 174 -4.09 7.69 -25.13
C MET A 174 -4.64 8.94 -24.47
N VAL A 175 -4.56 8.99 -23.15
CA VAL A 175 -5.01 10.13 -22.35
C VAL A 175 -3.89 10.66 -21.46
N ARG A 176 -3.98 11.95 -21.15
CA ARG A 176 -3.25 12.58 -20.06
C ARG A 176 -4.14 12.57 -18.82
N VAL A 177 -3.62 12.04 -17.72
CA VAL A 177 -4.25 12.13 -16.39
C VAL A 177 -3.37 13.06 -15.58
N PHE A 178 -3.94 14.15 -15.08
CA PHE A 178 -3.12 15.21 -14.50
C PHE A 178 -3.81 15.94 -13.36
N ASN A 179 -2.98 16.59 -12.55
CA ASN A 179 -3.37 17.65 -11.64
C ASN A 179 -2.20 18.64 -11.50
N ASP A 180 -2.27 19.49 -10.49
CA ASP A 180 -1.24 20.46 -10.12
C ASP A 180 0.11 19.83 -9.71
N ARG A 181 0.17 18.51 -9.43
CA ARG A 181 1.40 17.81 -9.03
C ARG A 181 2.15 17.20 -10.21
N GLY A 182 1.45 16.81 -11.27
CA GLY A 182 2.08 16.20 -12.44
C GLY A 182 1.09 15.66 -13.47
N GLU A 183 1.64 15.07 -14.52
CA GLU A 183 0.92 14.45 -15.62
C GLU A 183 1.46 13.03 -15.86
N VAL A 184 0.55 12.09 -16.07
CA VAL A 184 0.87 10.75 -16.57
C VAL A 184 0.19 10.52 -17.91
N ARG A 185 0.85 9.81 -18.82
CA ARG A 185 0.27 9.37 -20.10
C ARG A 185 0.01 7.87 -20.05
N ILE A 186 -1.26 7.49 -20.19
CA ILE A 186 -1.72 6.10 -20.06
C ILE A 186 -2.92 5.81 -20.96
N PRO A 187 -3.08 4.59 -21.52
CA PRO A 187 -4.29 4.22 -22.24
C PRO A 187 -5.54 4.26 -21.35
N ALA A 188 -6.65 4.75 -21.89
CA ALA A 188 -7.94 4.73 -21.20
C ALA A 188 -8.63 3.37 -21.32
N LYS A 189 -9.12 2.85 -20.18
CA LYS A 189 -10.06 1.74 -20.11
C LYS A 189 -11.45 2.28 -19.82
N VAL A 190 -12.28 2.40 -20.86
CA VAL A 190 -13.66 2.84 -20.71
C VAL A 190 -14.50 1.67 -20.21
N THR A 191 -15.03 1.76 -18.99
CA THR A 191 -15.72 0.62 -18.36
C THR A 191 -16.85 1.04 -17.40
N PRO A 192 -18.02 0.38 -17.44
CA PRO A 192 -19.09 0.65 -16.47
C PRO A 192 -18.81 0.07 -15.07
N ARG A 193 -17.64 -0.56 -14.86
CA ARG A 193 -17.22 -1.14 -13.57
C ARG A 193 -16.64 -0.12 -12.58
N ILE A 194 -16.74 1.17 -12.91
CA ILE A 194 -16.34 2.29 -12.05
C ILE A 194 -17.46 3.34 -12.05
N LEU A 195 -17.69 4.03 -10.94
CA LEU A 195 -18.75 5.03 -10.82
C LEU A 195 -18.46 6.27 -11.70
N PRO A 196 -19.50 6.96 -12.20
CA PRO A 196 -19.33 8.30 -12.76
C PRO A 196 -18.67 9.26 -11.75
N GLY A 197 -17.77 10.12 -12.23
CA GLY A 197 -16.96 11.03 -11.41
C GLY A 197 -15.79 10.36 -10.69
N VAL A 198 -15.53 9.08 -10.92
CA VAL A 198 -14.46 8.30 -10.29
C VAL A 198 -13.57 7.66 -11.34
N SER A 199 -12.27 7.69 -11.11
CA SER A 199 -11.23 7.05 -11.90
C SER A 199 -10.35 6.15 -11.03
N ALA A 200 -9.70 5.16 -11.63
CA ALA A 200 -8.83 4.24 -10.92
C ALA A 200 -7.61 3.85 -11.75
N MET A 201 -6.48 3.64 -11.08
CA MET A 201 -5.23 3.22 -11.71
C MET A 201 -4.54 2.12 -10.90
N GLY A 202 -3.86 1.21 -11.61
CA GLY A 202 -2.98 0.24 -10.98
C GLY A 202 -1.79 0.95 -10.31
N GLN A 203 -1.53 0.68 -9.03
CA GLN A 203 -0.39 1.28 -8.33
C GLN A 203 0.95 0.79 -8.84
N GLY A 204 2.04 1.49 -8.52
CA GLY A 204 3.47 1.15 -8.64
C GLY A 204 3.99 0.59 -9.96
N ALA A 205 3.36 0.98 -11.07
CA ALA A 205 4.09 1.06 -12.32
C ALA A 205 5.39 1.88 -12.12
N TRP A 206 6.42 1.56 -12.89
CA TRP A 206 7.70 2.24 -12.77
C TRP A 206 7.55 3.64 -13.36
N HIS A 207 7.94 4.66 -12.61
CA HIS A 207 7.95 6.03 -13.10
C HIS A 207 8.96 6.16 -14.24
N ASP A 208 8.52 6.71 -15.37
CA ASP A 208 9.33 6.90 -16.57
C ASP A 208 9.09 8.31 -17.12
N ALA A 209 9.89 9.27 -16.65
CA ALA A 209 9.80 10.66 -17.06
C ALA A 209 11.21 11.26 -17.19
N ASP A 210 11.41 12.13 -18.17
CA ASP A 210 12.57 13.01 -18.20
C ASP A 210 12.37 14.16 -17.21
N MET A 211 12.93 14.01 -16.01
CA MET A 211 12.82 15.02 -14.95
C MET A 211 13.57 16.33 -15.24
N SER A 212 14.50 16.30 -16.20
CA SER A 212 15.19 17.50 -16.69
C SER A 212 14.50 18.13 -17.90
N GLY A 213 13.53 17.41 -18.49
CA GLY A 213 12.77 17.81 -19.67
C GLY A 213 11.32 18.17 -19.34
N ASP A 214 10.38 17.53 -20.04
CA ASP A 214 8.94 17.82 -19.94
C ASP A 214 8.28 17.32 -18.66
N ARG A 215 8.97 16.44 -17.91
CA ARG A 215 8.50 15.82 -16.65
C ARG A 215 7.20 15.04 -16.78
N ILE A 216 6.89 14.54 -17.99
CA ILE A 216 5.70 13.74 -18.24
C ILE A 216 6.01 12.27 -17.95
N ASP A 217 5.20 11.63 -17.11
CA ASP A 217 5.39 10.23 -16.74
C ASP A 217 4.66 9.28 -17.72
N HIS A 218 5.45 8.62 -18.55
CA HIS A 218 5.04 7.62 -19.53
C HIS A 218 4.93 6.21 -18.95
N GLY A 219 5.45 6.00 -17.74
CA GLY A 219 5.34 4.75 -17.01
C GLY A 219 4.01 4.60 -16.27
N ALA A 220 3.29 5.72 -16.13
CA ALA A 220 2.00 5.84 -15.48
C ALA A 220 1.98 5.41 -14.01
N CYS A 221 2.96 5.92 -13.28
CA CYS A 221 3.02 5.83 -11.83
C CYS A 221 1.93 6.72 -11.22
N VAL A 222 0.88 6.13 -10.67
CA VAL A 222 -0.21 6.88 -10.02
C VAL A 222 0.29 7.86 -8.94
N ASN A 223 1.43 7.55 -8.30
CA ASN A 223 1.98 8.41 -7.24
C ASN A 223 2.51 9.76 -7.76
N THR A 224 2.73 9.92 -9.07
CA THR A 224 2.96 11.21 -9.72
C THR A 224 1.83 12.21 -9.43
N LEU A 225 0.61 11.69 -9.21
CA LEU A 225 -0.61 12.48 -9.00
C LEU A 225 -1.00 12.61 -7.52
N THR A 226 -0.30 11.91 -6.62
CA THR A 226 -0.71 11.80 -5.21
C THR A 226 -0.07 12.84 -4.31
N THR A 227 -0.77 13.22 -3.24
CA THR A 227 -0.20 14.04 -2.17
C THR A 227 0.54 13.20 -1.14
N GLN A 228 1.51 13.81 -0.47
CA GLN A 228 2.21 13.22 0.68
C GLN A 228 1.67 13.76 2.02
N ARG A 229 0.57 14.52 2.00
CA ARG A 229 -0.04 15.10 3.21
C ARG A 229 -0.47 13.99 4.19
N PRO A 230 0.16 13.87 5.37
CA PRO A 230 -0.13 12.78 6.29
C PRO A 230 -1.47 12.98 7.02
N SER A 231 -2.08 11.88 7.47
CA SER A 231 -3.25 11.98 8.37
C SER A 231 -2.86 12.56 9.74
N PRO A 232 -3.74 13.32 10.44
CA PRO A 232 -3.35 14.06 11.63
C PRO A 232 -2.89 13.17 12.80
N LEU A 233 -3.50 12.00 12.96
CA LEU A 233 -3.19 11.07 14.05
C LEU A 233 -2.08 10.08 13.70
N ALA A 234 -2.30 9.25 12.68
CA ALA A 234 -1.42 8.11 12.38
C ALA A 234 -0.20 8.49 11.54
N LYS A 235 -0.17 9.72 11.01
CA LYS A 235 0.83 10.19 10.05
C LYS A 235 0.97 9.26 8.83
N GLY A 236 -0.12 8.61 8.45
CA GLY A 236 -0.19 7.67 7.32
C GLY A 236 -0.30 8.38 5.97
N ASN A 237 0.00 7.66 4.89
CA ASN A 237 -0.04 8.21 3.54
C ASN A 237 -1.50 8.35 3.00
N PRO A 238 -1.79 9.35 2.16
CA PRO A 238 -3.16 9.63 1.69
C PRO A 238 -3.42 9.19 0.23
N GLN A 239 -2.75 8.12 -0.23
CA GLN A 239 -2.60 7.80 -1.66
C GLN A 239 -3.90 7.49 -2.44
N HIS A 240 -5.03 7.34 -1.77
CA HIS A 240 -6.31 6.93 -2.38
C HIS A 240 -7.33 8.06 -2.52
N THR A 241 -7.01 9.27 -2.09
CA THR A 241 -7.89 10.44 -2.19
C THR A 241 -7.17 11.51 -2.99
N ASN A 242 -7.38 11.47 -4.30
CA ASN A 242 -6.75 12.42 -5.22
C ASN A 242 -7.79 12.99 -6.18
N LEU A 243 -7.70 14.28 -6.47
CA LEU A 243 -8.48 14.90 -7.54
C LEU A 243 -7.61 15.06 -8.79
N VAL A 244 -8.17 14.67 -9.93
CA VAL A 244 -7.53 14.75 -11.25
C VAL A 244 -8.50 15.19 -12.33
N GLU A 245 -7.95 15.58 -13.47
CA GLU A 245 -8.66 15.64 -14.76
C GLU A 245 -8.03 14.64 -15.74
N ILE A 246 -8.81 14.20 -16.72
CA ILE A 246 -8.42 13.29 -17.79
C ILE A 246 -8.81 13.90 -19.13
N GLU A 247 -7.87 13.98 -20.05
CA GLU A 247 -8.10 14.49 -21.40
C GLU A 247 -7.43 13.60 -22.44
N LYS A 248 -7.95 13.59 -23.68
CA LYS A 248 -7.32 12.90 -24.81
C LYS A 248 -6.05 13.66 -25.23
N VAL A 249 -4.97 12.92 -25.52
CA VAL A 249 -3.72 13.46 -26.08
C VAL A 249 -3.85 13.68 -27.59
#